data_AF-A0AA97F1X2-F1
#
_entry.id   AF-A0AA97F1X2-F1
#
_cell.length_a   1.000
_cell.length_b   1.000
_cell.length_c   1.000
_cell.angle_alpha   90.00
_cell.angle_beta   90.00
_cell.angle_gamma   90.00
#
_symmetry.space_group_name_H-M   'P 1'
#
loop_
_entity.id
_entity.type
_entity.pdbx_description
1 polymer ?
#
loop_
_entity_poly.entity_id
_entity_poly.type
_entity_poly.pdbx_seq_one_letter_code
_entity_poly.pdbx_strand_id
1 'polypeptide(L)'
;MMQLENLTANFQGVQIEYTDIVNYEIARENICGYIFLLSRISKKAEPIEKIQVESKIEDLIYYRDNLQIEDIENIQKILNELIPEYKAEQEKQRAKKN
;
A
#
# COMPACT_ATOMS: atom_id res chain seq x y z
N MET A 1 -2.07 5.94 -32.38
CA MET A 1 -1.55 6.10 -31.00
C MET A 1 -2.60 5.51 -30.08
N MET A 2 -2.29 4.44 -29.36
CA MET A 2 -3.26 3.76 -28.50
C MET A 2 -3.43 4.59 -27.23
N GLN A 3 -4.66 5.00 -26.89
CA GLN A 3 -4.94 5.71 -25.65
C GLN A 3 -4.71 4.75 -24.47
N LEU A 4 -3.95 5.19 -23.47
CA LEU A 4 -3.62 4.40 -22.27
C LEU A 4 -4.87 3.86 -21.56
N GLU A 5 -5.97 4.59 -21.64
CA GLU A 5 -7.32 4.25 -21.17
C GLU A 5 -7.85 2.91 -21.72
N ASN A 6 -7.40 2.51 -22.92
CA ASN A 6 -7.83 1.28 -23.58
C ASN A 6 -6.97 0.05 -23.21
N LEU A 7 -5.81 0.23 -22.55
CA LEU A 7 -4.99 -0.89 -22.04
C LEU A 7 -5.62 -1.50 -20.78
N THR A 8 -6.30 -0.67 -19.99
CA THR A 8 -6.94 -1.00 -18.71
C THR A 8 -8.16 -1.93 -18.83
N ALA A 9 -8.82 -1.95 -19.99
CA ALA A 9 -10.02 -2.77 -20.21
C ALA A 9 -9.73 -4.28 -20.45
N ASN A 10 -8.48 -4.69 -20.66
CA ASN A 10 -8.14 -6.02 -21.19
C ASN A 10 -7.20 -6.87 -20.31
N PHE A 11 -6.84 -6.43 -19.10
CA PHE A 11 -6.04 -7.25 -18.20
C PHE A 11 -6.98 -8.14 -17.35
N GLN A 12 -7.06 -9.44 -17.70
CA GLN A 12 -7.72 -10.50 -16.91
C GLN A 12 -9.23 -10.36 -16.62
N GLY A 13 -9.94 -9.46 -17.30
CA GLY A 13 -11.40 -9.27 -17.12
C GLY A 13 -11.79 -8.40 -15.91
N VAL A 14 -10.80 -7.78 -15.26
CA VAL A 14 -11.02 -6.79 -14.19
C VAL A 14 -10.83 -5.41 -14.80
N GLN A 15 -11.84 -4.56 -14.67
CA GLN A 15 -11.74 -3.15 -15.07
C GLN A 15 -10.89 -2.43 -14.02
N ILE A 16 -9.62 -2.22 -14.34
CA ILE A 16 -8.66 -1.46 -13.52
C ILE A 16 -8.69 -0.03 -14.03
N GLU A 17 -8.83 0.97 -13.15
CA GLU A 17 -8.68 2.38 -13.54
C GLU A 17 -7.22 2.84 -13.32
N TYR A 18 -6.80 3.90 -14.01
CA TYR A 18 -5.46 4.45 -13.80
C TYR A 18 -5.18 4.81 -12.33
N THR A 19 -6.21 5.29 -11.62
CA THR A 19 -6.15 5.59 -10.19
C THR A 19 -5.84 4.36 -9.34
N ASP A 20 -6.29 3.17 -9.74
CA ASP A 20 -6.02 1.92 -9.02
C ASP A 20 -4.54 1.52 -9.17
N ILE A 21 -3.97 1.70 -10.37
CA ILE A 21 -2.53 1.50 -10.62
C ILE A 21 -1.71 2.43 -9.72
N VAL A 22 -2.08 3.71 -9.68
CA VAL A 22 -1.37 4.70 -8.85
C VAL A 22 -1.47 4.34 -7.37
N ASN A 23 -2.66 4.02 -6.88
CA ASN A 23 -2.89 3.64 -5.49
C ASN A 23 -2.12 2.36 -5.12
N TYR A 24 -2.09 1.38 -6.01
CA TYR A 24 -1.33 0.14 -5.85
C TYR A 24 0.17 0.39 -5.68
N GLU A 25 0.77 1.17 -6.59
CA GLU A 25 2.20 1.49 -6.52
C GLU A 25 2.54 2.32 -5.28
N ILE A 26 1.70 3.28 -4.91
CA ILE A 26 1.86 4.05 -3.66
C ILE A 26 1.81 3.11 -2.46
N ALA A 27 0.85 2.19 -2.39
CA ALA A 27 0.72 1.25 -1.28
C ALA A 27 1.96 0.35 -1.14
N ARG A 28 2.47 -0.20 -2.25
CA ARG A 28 3.68 -1.03 -2.25
C ARG A 28 4.92 -0.26 -1.79
N GLU A 29 5.11 0.97 -2.26
CA GLU A 29 6.25 1.78 -1.86
C GLU A 29 6.18 2.16 -0.37
N ASN A 30 4.99 2.41 0.17
CA ASN A 30 4.82 2.68 1.60
C ASN A 30 5.12 1.47 2.47
N ILE A 31 4.75 0.26 2.04
CA ILE A 31 5.18 -0.97 2.72
C ILE A 31 6.71 -1.08 2.71
N CYS A 32 7.37 -0.83 1.56
CA CYS A 32 8.83 -0.83 1.46
C CYS A 32 9.48 0.18 2.42
N GLY A 33 8.95 1.41 2.45
CA GLY A 33 9.41 2.46 3.37
C GLY A 33 9.24 2.07 4.85
N TYR A 34 8.12 1.43 5.19
CA TYR A 34 7.88 0.97 6.55
C TYR A 34 8.80 -0.20 6.95
N ILE A 35 9.01 -1.17 6.06
CA ILE A 35 10.01 -2.24 6.24
C ILE A 35 11.40 -1.64 6.50
N PHE A 36 11.80 -0.64 5.71
CA PHE A 36 13.09 0.02 5.87
C PHE A 36 13.24 0.71 7.23
N LEU A 37 12.19 1.40 7.69
CA LEU A 37 12.14 1.99 9.03
C LEU A 37 12.28 0.92 10.12
N LEU A 38 11.48 -0.15 10.05
CA LEU A 38 11.53 -1.25 11.02
C LEU A 38 12.89 -1.95 11.04
N SER A 39 13.53 -2.13 9.88
CA SER A 39 14.88 -2.70 9.80
C SER A 39 15.91 -1.87 10.57
N ARG A 40 15.80 -0.53 10.53
CA ARG A 40 16.66 0.36 11.32
C ARG A 40 16.38 0.26 12.82
N ILE A 41 15.11 0.06 13.21
CA ILE A 41 14.71 -0.13 14.61
C ILE A 41 15.24 -1.46 15.13
N SER A 42 15.03 -2.56 14.39
CA SER A 42 15.52 -3.92 14.73
C SER A 42 17.03 -3.93 15.00
N LYS A 43 17.82 -3.20 14.20
CA LYS A 43 19.28 -3.10 14.41
C LYS A 43 19.71 -2.52 15.76
N LYS A 44 18.83 -1.74 16.41
CA LYS A 44 19.09 -1.07 17.69
C LYS A 44 18.25 -1.63 18.84
N ALA A 45 17.39 -2.60 18.58
CA ALA A 45 16.45 -3.15 19.54
C ALA A 45 17.12 -4.21 20.44
N GLU A 46 16.63 -4.33 21.67
CA GLU A 46 16.99 -5.42 22.57
C GLU A 46 16.50 -6.77 22.00
N PRO A 47 17.11 -7.92 22.35
CA PRO A 47 16.85 -9.20 21.69
C PRO A 47 15.37 -9.61 21.61
N ILE A 48 14.57 -9.33 22.64
CA ILE A 48 13.13 -9.67 22.68
C ILE A 48 12.32 -8.79 21.73
N GLU A 49 12.60 -7.48 21.73
CA GLU A 49 11.93 -6.51 20.84
C GLU A 49 12.33 -6.74 19.38
N LYS A 50 13.61 -7.11 19.16
CA LYS A 50 14.14 -7.43 17.85
C LYS A 50 13.36 -8.57 17.18
N ILE A 51 13.08 -9.65 17.89
CA ILE A 51 12.28 -10.79 17.37
C ILE A 51 10.89 -10.32 16.92
N GLN A 52 10.24 -9.46 17.71
CA GLN A 52 8.92 -8.93 17.37
C GLN A 52 8.96 -8.04 16.13
N VAL A 53 9.97 -7.18 16.01
CA VAL A 53 10.16 -6.30 14.86
C VAL A 53 10.50 -7.10 13.60
N GLU A 54 11.34 -8.12 13.71
CA GLU A 54 11.71 -8.99 12.58
C GLU A 54 10.54 -9.82 12.08
N SER A 55 9.73 -10.41 12.98
CA SER A 55 8.48 -11.09 12.60
C SER A 55 7.54 -10.15 11.86
N LYS A 56 7.39 -8.90 12.31
CA LYS A 56 6.57 -7.90 11.61
C LYS A 56 7.13 -7.54 10.23
N ILE A 57 8.45 -7.52 10.06
CA ILE A 57 9.09 -7.29 8.75
C ILE A 57 8.76 -8.44 7.80
N GLU A 58 8.83 -9.70 8.27
CA GLU A 58 8.50 -10.88 7.46
C GLU A 58 7.04 -10.83 6.98
N ASP A 59 6.10 -10.49 7.87
CA ASP A 59 4.69 -10.31 7.50
C ASP A 59 4.52 -9.24 6.41
N LEU A 60 5.18 -8.08 6.57
CA LEU A 60 5.10 -6.99 5.60
C LEU A 60 5.72 -7.36 4.24
N ILE A 61 6.81 -8.12 4.23
CA ILE A 61 7.41 -8.65 2.99
C ILE A 61 6.41 -9.59 2.31
N TYR A 62 5.80 -10.51 3.06
CA TYR A 62 4.77 -11.41 2.53
C TYR A 62 3.60 -10.62 1.94
N TYR A 63 3.08 -9.62 2.66
CA TYR A 63 1.99 -8.79 2.14
C TYR A 63 2.40 -8.04 0.86
N ARG A 64 3.59 -7.43 0.81
CA ARG A 64 4.06 -6.69 -0.38
C ARG A 64 4.23 -7.60 -1.59
N ASP A 65 4.75 -8.80 -1.40
CA ASP A 65 5.02 -9.76 -2.47
C ASP A 65 3.72 -10.37 -3.03
N ASN A 66 2.67 -10.44 -2.21
CA ASN A 66 1.38 -11.02 -2.62
C ASN A 66 0.31 -9.99 -2.96
N LEU A 67 0.48 -8.71 -2.63
CA LEU A 67 -0.50 -7.66 -2.95
C LEU A 67 -0.70 -7.56 -4.46
N GLN A 68 -1.94 -7.78 -4.89
CA GLN A 68 -2.36 -7.60 -6.29
C GLN A 68 -3.07 -6.25 -6.47
N ILE A 69 -3.12 -5.75 -7.70
CA ILE A 69 -3.77 -4.47 -8.02
C ILE A 69 -5.30 -4.54 -7.84
N GLU A 70 -5.85 -5.74 -7.97
CA GLU A 70 -7.27 -6.06 -7.77
C GLU A 70 -7.67 -6.05 -6.29
N ASP A 71 -6.71 -6.11 -5.36
CA ASP A 71 -6.95 -6.10 -3.90
C ASP A 71 -7.27 -4.68 -3.38
N ILE A 72 -8.22 -4.00 -4.02
CA ILE A 72 -8.56 -2.58 -3.79
C ILE A 72 -8.83 -2.30 -2.31
N GLU A 73 -9.53 -3.19 -1.61
CA GLU A 73 -9.81 -3.03 -0.17
C GLU A 73 -8.54 -3.02 0.67
N ASN A 74 -7.61 -3.94 0.40
CA ASN A 74 -6.33 -4.02 1.11
C ASN A 74 -5.43 -2.84 0.76
N ILE A 75 -5.38 -2.42 -0.50
CA ILE A 75 -4.68 -1.21 -0.95
C ILE A 75 -5.20 0.00 -0.17
N GLN A 76 -6.52 0.20 -0.13
CA GLN A 76 -7.11 1.32 0.61
C GLN A 76 -6.80 1.24 2.12
N LYS A 77 -6.79 0.04 2.70
CA LYS A 77 -6.39 -0.13 4.10
C LYS A 77 -4.94 0.29 4.33
N ILE A 78 -4.01 -0.15 3.48
CA ILE A 78 -2.59 0.23 3.55
C ILE A 78 -2.45 1.75 3.43
N LEU A 79 -3.11 2.37 2.46
CA LEU A 79 -3.03 3.82 2.27
C LEU A 79 -3.55 4.59 3.49
N ASN A 80 -4.64 4.13 4.11
CA ASN A 80 -5.20 4.77 5.30
C ASN A 80 -4.38 4.54 6.57
N GLU A 81 -3.70 3.40 6.70
CA GLU A 81 -2.90 3.05 7.88
C GLU A 81 -1.49 3.61 7.83
N LEU A 82 -0.85 3.58 6.65
CA LEU A 82 0.54 3.99 6.49
C LEU A 82 0.71 5.44 6.02
N ILE A 83 -0.34 6.09 5.50
CA ILE A 83 -0.28 7.46 4.96
C ILE A 83 -1.37 8.34 5.62
N PRO A 84 -1.04 9.03 6.73
CA PRO A 84 -1.99 9.91 7.42
C PRO A 84 -2.59 11.00 6.52
N GLU A 85 -1.80 11.55 5.59
CA GLU A 85 -2.22 12.57 4.64
C GLU A 85 -3.29 12.06 3.66
N TYR A 86 -3.17 10.79 3.23
CA TYR A 86 -4.14 10.15 2.35
C TYR A 86 -5.50 10.02 3.05
N LYS A 87 -5.48 9.57 4.32
CA LYS A 87 -6.67 9.48 5.16
C LYS A 87 -7.33 10.86 5.35
N ALA A 88 -6.54 11.87 5.67
CA ALA A 88 -7.03 13.23 5.87
C ALA A 88 -7.65 13.84 4.59
N GLU A 89 -7.08 13.56 3.42
CA GLU A 89 -7.62 14.01 2.14
C GLU A 89 -8.95 13.30 1.81
N GLN A 90 -9.06 11.99 2.06
CA GLN A 90 -10.34 11.28 1.91
C GLN A 90 -11.44 11.84 2.82
N GLU A 91 -11.12 12.14 4.07
CA GLU A 91 -12.08 12.73 5.01
C GLU A 91 -12.56 14.11 4.54
N LYS A 92 -11.65 14.96 4.02
CA LYS A 92 -12.01 16.25 3.41
C LYS A 92 -12.91 16.09 2.19
N GLN A 93 -12.65 15.11 1.32
CA GLN A 93 -13.48 14.86 0.14
C GLN A 93 -14.89 14.38 0.51
N ARG A 94 -15.02 13.55 1.57
CA ARG A 94 -16.32 13.14 2.10
C ARG A 94 -17.09 14.33 2.68
N ALA A 95 -16.41 15.20 3.43
CA ALA A 95 -17.02 16.39 4.02
C ALA A 95 -17.51 17.41 2.97
N LYS A 96 -16.89 17.49 1.79
CA LYS A 96 -17.31 18.38 0.68
C LYS A 96 -18.49 17.84 -0.14
N LYS A 97 -18.83 16.55 -0.01
CA LYS A 97 -19.94 15.91 -0.72
C LYS A 97 -21.26 15.95 0.05
N ASN A 98 -21.23 16.36 1.32
CA ASN A 98 -22.39 16.57 2.19
C ASN A 98 -22.71 18.07 2.28
#